data_AF-A0A9Q0XK21-F1
#
_entry.id   AF-A0A9Q0XK21-F1
#
_cell.length_a   1.000
_cell.length_b   1.000
_cell.length_c   1.000
_cell.angle_alpha   90.00
_cell.angle_beta   90.00
_cell.angle_gamma   90.00
#
_symmetry.space_group_name_H-M   'P 1'
#
loop_
_entity.id
_entity.type
_entity.pdbx_description
1 polymer ?
#
loop_
_entity_poly.entity_id
_entity_poly.type
_entity_poly.pdbx_seq_one_letter_code
_entity_poly.pdbx_strand_id
1 'polypeptide(L)'
;MITAPGKVQKKDLWNNSVKKQTFSGDAPLPGKLGRALQKTEYTMLGKAPIFEGTFVQVTKKGEYIGIHNHPNTVTVGILATNPTLLLPNLMIIAQENRGTVAKGPKAKDLEITRFVPLELVEFFLTT
;
A
#
# COMPACT_ATOMS: atom_id res chain seq x y z
N MET A 1 -11.86 7.40 44.23
CA MET A 1 -11.36 8.28 43.15
C MET A 1 -11.01 7.40 41.96
N ILE A 2 -11.70 7.55 40.83
CA ILE A 2 -11.49 6.70 39.64
C ILE A 2 -10.76 7.57 38.62
N THR A 3 -9.50 7.26 38.33
CA THR A 3 -8.68 7.97 37.34
C THR A 3 -9.20 7.69 35.94
N ALA A 4 -9.55 8.74 35.19
CA ALA A 4 -10.02 8.63 33.82
C ALA A 4 -8.89 8.17 32.86
N PRO A 5 -9.17 7.35 31.83
CA PRO A 5 -8.17 6.96 30.85
C PRO A 5 -7.72 8.17 30.02
N GLY A 6 -6.41 8.41 30.02
CA GLY A 6 -5.78 9.53 29.31
C GLY A 6 -6.05 9.51 27.81
N LYS A 7 -6.36 10.67 27.23
CA LYS A 7 -6.54 10.83 25.78
C LYS A 7 -5.21 10.58 25.07
N VAL A 8 -5.12 9.47 24.35
CA VAL A 8 -3.99 9.18 23.44
C VAL A 8 -4.00 10.23 22.32
N GLN A 9 -2.93 10.99 22.18
CA GLN A 9 -2.87 12.08 21.19
C GLN A 9 -2.45 11.50 19.83
N LYS A 10 -2.93 12.08 18.72
CA LYS A 10 -2.55 11.67 17.35
C LYS A 10 -1.03 11.63 17.13
N LYS A 11 -0.30 12.51 17.81
CA LYS A 11 1.17 12.55 17.78
C LYS A 11 1.80 11.31 18.42
N ASP A 12 1.15 10.76 19.45
CA ASP A 12 1.56 9.52 20.11
C ASP A 12 1.32 8.30 19.20
N LEU A 13 0.26 8.33 18.39
CA LEU A 13 0.00 7.32 17.36
C LEU A 13 1.05 7.35 16.25
N TRP A 14 1.42 8.54 15.75
CA TRP A 14 2.48 8.69 14.76
C TRP A 14 3.84 8.21 15.31
N ASN A 15 4.22 8.67 16.50
CA ASN A 15 5.48 8.30 17.12
C ASN A 15 5.58 6.79 17.41
N ASN A 16 4.48 6.15 17.80
CA ASN A 16 4.44 4.71 17.99
C ASN A 16 4.44 3.92 16.67
N SER A 17 3.89 4.48 15.60
CA SER A 17 3.97 3.89 14.25
C SER A 17 5.40 3.92 13.71
N VAL A 18 6.11 5.04 13.91
CA VAL A 18 7.52 5.20 13.50
C VAL A 18 8.44 4.33 14.36
N LYS A 19 8.20 4.21 15.67
CA LYS A 19 9.02 3.36 16.56
C LYS A 19 8.83 1.86 16.33
N LYS A 20 7.72 1.41 15.73
CA LYS A 20 7.56 0.01 15.31
C LYS A 20 8.38 -0.35 14.06
N GLN A 21 8.91 0.66 13.36
CA GLN A 21 9.90 0.46 12.30
C GLN A 21 11.32 0.47 12.89
N THR A 22 11.54 -0.25 13.99
CA THR A 22 12.88 -0.66 14.39
C THR A 22 13.35 -1.71 13.40
N PHE A 23 14.28 -1.33 12.53
CA PHE A 23 15.03 -2.25 11.66
C PHE A 23 15.99 -3.06 12.55
N SER A 24 15.49 -4.11 13.20
CA SER A 24 16.33 -5.25 13.57
C SER A 24 16.90 -5.83 12.28
N GLY A 25 18.09 -6.45 12.29
CA GLY A 25 18.78 -6.97 11.11
C GLY A 25 18.04 -8.02 10.26
N ASP A 26 16.76 -8.26 10.52
CA ASP A 26 15.83 -8.98 9.66
C ASP A 26 15.10 -7.95 8.78
N ALA A 27 15.15 -8.12 7.45
CA ALA A 27 14.45 -7.22 6.53
C ALA A 27 12.98 -7.05 6.97
N PRO A 28 12.41 -5.82 6.95
CA PRO A 28 11.03 -5.59 7.37
C PRO A 28 10.09 -6.55 6.68
N LEU A 29 9.17 -7.15 7.43
CA LEU A 29 8.16 -8.05 6.84
C LEU A 29 7.45 -7.33 5.69
N PRO A 30 7.31 -7.99 4.52
CA PRO A 30 6.68 -7.37 3.37
C PRO A 30 5.25 -6.98 3.71
N GLY A 31 4.88 -5.78 3.29
CA GLY A 31 3.56 -5.25 3.54
C GLY A 31 2.46 -5.96 2.74
N LYS A 32 1.26 -5.38 2.66
CA LYS A 32 0.12 -6.09 2.02
C LYS A 32 0.39 -6.35 0.55
N LEU A 33 0.94 -5.37 -0.15
CA LEU A 33 1.22 -5.45 -1.57
C LEU A 33 2.46 -6.28 -1.83
N GLY A 34 3.51 -6.12 -1.01
CA GLY A 34 4.67 -7.00 -1.03
C GLY A 34 4.31 -8.49 -0.91
N ARG A 35 3.39 -8.85 -0.01
CA ARG A 35 2.88 -10.23 0.10
C ARG A 35 2.08 -10.69 -1.13
N ALA A 36 1.27 -9.81 -1.73
CA ALA A 36 0.54 -10.15 -2.95
C ALA A 36 1.47 -10.48 -4.13
N LEU A 37 2.64 -9.83 -4.20
CA LEU A 37 3.67 -10.09 -5.22
C LEU A 37 4.48 -11.38 -4.98
N GLN A 38 4.34 -12.05 -3.82
CA GLN A 38 4.98 -13.33 -3.58
C GLN A 38 4.26 -14.50 -4.28
N LYS A 39 3.08 -14.25 -4.86
CA LYS A 39 2.40 -15.22 -5.71
C LYS A 39 3.26 -15.56 -6.93
N THR A 40 3.14 -16.80 -7.42
CA THR A 40 3.97 -17.33 -8.51
C THR A 40 3.90 -16.50 -9.78
N GLU A 41 2.73 -15.93 -10.08
CA GLU A 41 2.48 -15.00 -11.18
C GLU A 41 3.38 -13.75 -11.17
N TYR A 42 3.91 -13.35 -10.01
CA TYR A 42 4.72 -12.13 -9.85
C TYR A 42 6.12 -12.42 -9.27
N THR A 43 6.61 -13.65 -9.38
CA THR A 43 7.88 -14.11 -8.76
C THR A 43 9.08 -13.19 -9.03
N MET A 44 9.16 -12.58 -10.22
CA MET A 44 10.24 -11.64 -10.57
C MET A 44 10.16 -10.32 -9.78
N LEU A 45 8.95 -9.87 -9.46
CA LEU A 45 8.68 -8.63 -8.73
C LEU A 45 8.72 -8.83 -7.21
N GLY A 46 8.33 -10.03 -6.73
CA GLY A 46 8.28 -10.33 -5.29
C GLY A 46 9.64 -10.31 -4.56
N LYS A 47 10.75 -10.25 -5.31
CA LYS A 47 12.11 -10.13 -4.76
C LYS A 47 12.61 -8.69 -4.67
N ALA A 48 11.98 -7.76 -5.38
CA ALA A 48 12.41 -6.36 -5.40
C ALA A 48 11.90 -5.63 -4.15
N PRO A 49 12.68 -4.69 -3.59
CA PRO A 49 12.17 -3.74 -2.59
C PRO A 49 10.98 -2.97 -3.17
N ILE A 50 9.95 -2.75 -2.35
CA ILE A 50 8.73 -2.06 -2.74
C ILE A 50 8.42 -0.94 -1.75
N PHE A 51 8.17 0.25 -2.28
CA PHE A 51 7.53 1.34 -1.54
C PHE A 51 6.02 1.20 -1.72
N GLU A 52 5.29 0.90 -0.66
CA GLU A 52 3.84 0.73 -0.72
C GLU A 52 3.07 1.78 0.10
N GLY A 53 1.90 2.18 -0.40
CA GLY A 53 1.01 3.12 0.27
C GLY A 53 -0.45 2.91 -0.11
N THR A 54 -1.36 3.30 0.79
CA THR A 54 -2.81 3.25 0.54
C THR A 54 -3.31 4.63 0.12
N PHE A 55 -4.05 4.69 -0.98
CA PHE A 55 -4.53 5.92 -1.59
C PHE A 55 -6.02 5.83 -1.91
N VAL A 56 -6.68 6.99 -2.00
CA VAL A 56 -8.03 7.11 -2.54
C VAL A 56 -7.93 7.69 -3.94
N GLN A 57 -8.56 7.03 -4.91
CA GLN A 57 -8.57 7.54 -6.27
C GLN A 57 -9.61 8.64 -6.44
N VAL A 58 -9.20 9.72 -7.11
CA VAL A 58 -10.03 10.88 -7.42
C VAL A 58 -9.94 11.25 -8.90
N THR A 59 -10.99 11.88 -9.44
CA THR A 59 -10.98 12.51 -10.76
C THR A 59 -10.12 13.77 -10.74
N LYS A 60 -9.82 14.33 -11.93
CA LYS A 60 -9.13 15.63 -12.04
C LYS A 60 -9.89 16.78 -11.35
N LYS A 61 -11.19 16.64 -11.13
CA LYS A 61 -12.04 17.60 -10.40
C LYS A 61 -12.06 17.36 -8.89
N GLY A 62 -11.39 16.31 -8.40
CA GLY A 62 -11.35 15.94 -6.98
C GLY A 62 -12.51 15.06 -6.52
N GLU A 63 -13.34 14.53 -7.42
CA GLU A 63 -14.45 13.64 -7.09
C GLU A 63 -13.97 12.20 -6.91
N TYR A 64 -14.59 11.39 -6.06
CA TYR A 64 -14.18 9.98 -5.91
C TYR A 64 -14.46 9.18 -7.19
N ILE A 65 -13.52 8.32 -7.58
CA ILE A 65 -13.71 7.40 -8.70
C ILE A 65 -14.58 6.22 -8.22
N GLY A 66 -15.81 6.06 -8.72
CA GLY A 66 -16.67 4.89 -8.41
C GLY A 66 -18.17 5.17 -8.49
N ILE A 67 -18.99 4.11 -8.59
CA ILE A 67 -20.46 4.20 -8.55
C ILE A 67 -20.89 4.50 -7.10
N HIS A 68 -21.86 5.40 -6.91
CA HIS A 68 -22.40 5.82 -5.60
C HIS A 68 -21.46 6.62 -4.68
N ASN A 69 -20.46 7.33 -5.23
CA ASN A 69 -19.60 8.24 -4.45
C ASN A 69 -18.87 7.57 -3.27
N HIS A 70 -18.62 6.26 -3.35
CA HIS A 70 -17.82 5.56 -2.35
C HIS A 70 -16.33 5.76 -2.66
N PRO A 71 -15.47 6.04 -1.67
CA PRO A 71 -14.03 6.14 -1.89
C PRO A 71 -13.48 4.86 -2.51
N ASN A 72 -12.83 4.96 -3.68
CA ASN A 72 -12.09 3.83 -4.22
C ASN A 72 -10.69 3.81 -3.65
N THR A 73 -10.53 3.02 -2.59
CA THR A 73 -9.25 2.79 -1.93
C THR A 73 -8.42 1.77 -2.71
N VAL A 74 -7.20 2.16 -3.06
CA VAL A 74 -6.21 1.34 -3.76
C VAL A 74 -4.92 1.29 -2.97
N THR A 75 -4.17 0.20 -3.11
CA THR A 75 -2.78 0.13 -2.65
C THR A 75 -1.88 0.33 -3.86
N VAL A 76 -1.00 1.32 -3.78
CA VAL A 76 0.00 1.59 -4.82
C VAL A 76 1.36 1.13 -4.34
N GLY A 77 2.12 0.52 -5.24
CA GLY A 77 3.49 0.09 -5.02
C GLY A 77 4.42 0.69 -6.06
N ILE A 78 5.61 1.11 -5.64
CA ILE A 78 6.69 1.55 -6.54
C ILE A 78 7.88 0.61 -6.33
N LEU A 79 8.35 0.00 -7.42
CA LEU A 79 9.44 -0.97 -7.39
C LEU A 79 10.24 -0.98 -8.70
N ALA A 80 11.37 -1.67 -8.67
CA ALA A 80 12.14 -2.01 -9.86
C ALA A 80 11.67 -3.34 -10.44
N THR A 81 11.57 -3.42 -11.78
CA THR A 81 11.30 -4.69 -12.47
C THR A 81 12.49 -5.66 -12.48
N ASN A 82 13.70 -5.13 -12.26
CA ASN A 82 14.93 -5.89 -12.22
C ASN A 82 15.73 -5.47 -10.98
N PRO A 83 16.20 -6.42 -10.14
CA PRO A 83 16.98 -6.13 -8.94
C PRO A 83 18.31 -5.41 -9.20
N THR A 84 18.80 -5.36 -10.44
CA THR A 84 20.02 -4.61 -10.80
C THR A 84 19.77 -3.13 -11.06
N LEU A 85 18.51 -2.68 -11.13
CA LEU A 85 18.19 -1.26 -11.33
C LEU A 85 18.38 -0.49 -10.04
N LEU A 86 19.08 0.65 -10.13
CA LEU A 86 19.31 1.55 -9.00
C LEU A 86 18.06 2.32 -8.59
N LEU A 87 17.14 2.55 -9.53
CA LEU A 87 15.91 3.31 -9.33
C LEU A 87 14.71 2.45 -9.69
N PRO A 88 13.56 2.63 -9.01
CA PRO A 88 12.32 2.02 -9.43
C PRO A 88 11.90 2.55 -10.80
N ASN A 89 11.22 1.71 -11.57
CA ASN A 89 10.74 2.01 -12.92
C ASN A 89 9.29 1.58 -13.14
N LEU A 90 8.65 0.96 -12.15
CA LEU A 90 7.30 0.44 -12.24
C LEU A 90 6.45 0.87 -11.05
N MET A 91 5.26 1.40 -11.35
CA MET A 91 4.17 1.55 -10.40
C MET A 91 3.16 0.41 -10.60
N ILE A 92 2.71 -0.18 -9.51
CA ILE A 92 1.65 -1.19 -9.49
C ILE A 92 0.47 -0.71 -8.67
N ILE A 93 -0.74 -1.10 -9.06
CA ILE A 93 -1.96 -0.73 -8.35
C ILE A 93 -2.76 -1.99 -8.05
N ALA A 94 -3.06 -2.19 -6.76
CA ALA A 94 -3.85 -3.30 -6.27
C ALA A 94 -5.11 -2.82 -5.56
N GLN A 95 -6.14 -3.67 -5.58
CA GLN A 95 -7.42 -3.44 -4.90
C GLN A 95 -7.75 -4.64 -4.03
N GLU A 96 -8.48 -4.41 -2.94
CA GLU A 96 -9.02 -5.52 -2.16
C GLU A 96 -10.03 -6.29 -3.01
N ASN A 97 -9.85 -7.60 -3.14
CA ASN A 97 -10.82 -8.44 -3.83
C ASN A 97 -12.14 -8.42 -3.07
N ARG A 98 -13.19 -7.85 -3.68
CA ARG A 98 -14.54 -7.74 -3.10
C ARG A 98 -15.42 -8.97 -3.40
N GLY A 99 -14.86 -10.02 -3.98
CA GLY A 99 -15.53 -11.25 -4.40
C GLY A 99 -16.15 -12.06 -3.25
N THR A 100 -17.48 -12.00 -3.20
CA THR A 100 -18.48 -12.95 -2.65
C THR A 100 -18.07 -13.91 -1.51
N VAL A 101 -18.64 -13.65 -0.33
CA VAL A 101 -19.11 -14.66 0.65
C VAL A 101 -18.10 -15.75 1.06
N ALA A 102 -16.95 -15.38 1.61
CA ALA A 102 -16.17 -16.30 2.43
C ALA A 102 -16.27 -15.89 3.91
N LYS A 103 -17.09 -16.62 4.67
CA LYS A 103 -17.16 -16.56 6.13
C LYS A 103 -15.76 -16.81 6.72
N GLY A 104 -15.19 -15.79 7.37
CA GLY A 104 -14.04 -15.93 8.24
C GLY A 104 -13.19 -14.65 8.30
N PRO A 105 -12.43 -14.41 9.40
CA PRO A 105 -11.50 -13.29 9.53
C PRO A 105 -10.22 -13.52 8.70
N LYS A 106 -10.36 -13.86 7.41
CA LYS A 106 -9.23 -13.92 6.48
C LYS A 106 -8.95 -12.50 6.00
N ALA A 107 -7.69 -12.09 6.08
CA ALA A 107 -7.24 -10.83 5.52
C ALA A 107 -7.68 -10.76 4.05
N LYS A 108 -8.34 -9.66 3.66
CA LYS A 108 -8.78 -9.47 2.28
C LYS A 108 -7.54 -9.50 1.38
N ASP A 109 -7.52 -10.44 0.45
CA ASP A 109 -6.42 -10.55 -0.51
C ASP A 109 -6.40 -9.34 -1.43
N LEU A 110 -5.21 -8.80 -1.66
CA LEU A 110 -5.00 -7.78 -2.69
C LEU A 110 -4.87 -8.47 -4.05
N GLU A 111 -5.60 -7.93 -5.01
CA GLU A 111 -5.52 -8.28 -6.42
C GLU A 111 -4.78 -7.18 -7.17
N ILE A 112 -3.73 -7.55 -7.90
CA ILE A 112 -3.00 -6.59 -8.76
C ILE A 112 -3.89 -6.31 -9.98
N THR A 113 -4.23 -5.04 -10.19
CA THR A 113 -5.14 -4.62 -11.26
C THR A 113 -4.44 -3.89 -12.39
N ARG A 114 -3.29 -3.25 -12.12
CA ARG A 114 -2.55 -2.47 -13.12
C ARG A 114 -1.05 -2.48 -12.88
N PHE A 115 -0.31 -2.49 -13.97
CA PHE A 115 1.12 -2.21 -14.08
C PHE A 115 1.28 -0.93 -14.90
N VAL A 116 1.99 0.06 -14.37
CA VAL A 116 2.16 1.38 -14.98
C VAL A 116 3.64 1.73 -14.99
N PRO A 117 4.30 1.78 -16.17
CA PRO A 117 5.67 2.28 -16.28
C PRO A 117 5.79 3.68 -15.68
N LEU A 118 6.83 3.93 -14.89
CA LEU A 118 7.00 5.24 -14.23
C LEU A 118 7.26 6.39 -15.21
N GLU A 119 7.69 6.11 -16.44
CA GLU A 119 7.78 7.10 -17.51
C GLU A 119 6.41 7.70 -17.90
N LEU A 120 5.31 7.04 -17.51
CA LEU A 120 3.93 7.50 -17.72
C LEU A 120 3.31 8.12 -16.46
N VAL A 121 4.09 8.30 -15.39
CA VAL A 121 3.62 8.78 -14.09
C VAL A 121 4.26 10.12 -13.76
N GLU A 122 3.43 11.08 -13.37
CA GLU A 122 3.87 12.39 -12.89
C GLU A 122 3.67 12.49 -11.38
N PHE A 123 4.71 12.91 -10.66
CA PHE A 123 4.65 13.14 -9.22
C PHE A 123 4.70 14.64 -8.94
N PHE A 124 3.71 15.14 -8.20
CA PHE A 124 3.68 16.52 -7.73
C PHE A 124 4.12 16.56 -6.27
N LEU A 125 5.18 17.33 -5.99
CA LEU A 125 5.63 17.62 -4.65
C LEU A 125 5.24 19.05 -4.31
N THR A 126 4.54 19.23 -3.18
CA THR A 126 4.23 20.55 -2.63
C THR A 126 5.10 20.76 -1.39
N THR A 127 5.91 21.82 -1.41
CA THR A 127 6.78 22.25 -0.30
C THR A 127 6.09 23.20 0.64
#